data_AF-A0A5C9DY63-F1
#
_entry.id   AF-A0A5C9DY63-F1
#
_cell.length_a   1.000
_cell.length_b   1.000
_cell.length_c   1.000
_cell.angle_alpha   90.00
_cell.angle_beta   90.00
_cell.angle_gamma   90.00
#
_symmetry.space_group_name_H-M   'P 1'
#
loop_
_entity.id
_entity.type
_entity.pdbx_description
1 polymer ?
#
loop_
_entity_poly.entity_id
_entity_poly.type
_entity_poly.pdbx_seq_one_letter_code
_entity_poly.pdbx_strand_id
1 'polypeptide(L)'
;MDDLKKLDFKELEKLYQSETIKPTFDYVHIILALIIFGKNNKEGLGRYRLKKELLIGPGTARSLVTKLNENIGFIKVLNEDNKRKGHILTEKGKVYLKKVKEKLPLIKKVATEDLKDIILNADTSKVCLILIRNAADNMGTGIEQRDAAIKVEGLGATCLIFDGKKLHYPYKSKKHEKENKVFVKEKIQMYLKKQIDKEGYHLKQGDVIILGLGDSFKKARLAGLNAAFTLIKGKS
;
A
#
# COMPACT_ATOMS: atom_id res chain seq x y z
N MET A 1 23.87 -3.09 13.74
CA MET A 1 23.01 -1.92 14.00
C MET A 1 22.63 -1.39 12.61
N ASP A 2 21.59 -1.85 11.94
CA ASP A 2 20.24 -2.17 12.38
C ASP A 2 19.73 -3.51 11.83
N ASP A 3 19.34 -4.42 12.72
CA ASP A 3 18.31 -5.41 12.43
C ASP A 3 16.94 -4.72 12.39
N LEU A 4 16.76 -3.80 11.44
CA LEU A 4 15.45 -3.32 11.04
C LEU A 4 14.72 -4.53 10.46
N LYS A 5 14.03 -5.28 11.33
CA LYS A 5 13.24 -6.46 11.00
C LYS A 5 12.44 -6.16 9.74
N LYS A 6 12.92 -6.70 8.62
CA LYS A 6 12.29 -6.60 7.30
C LYS A 6 10.79 -6.87 7.48
N LEU A 7 9.94 -6.00 6.93
CA LEU A 7 8.50 -6.22 6.95
C LEU A 7 8.23 -7.63 6.39
N ASP A 8 7.75 -8.51 7.25
CA ASP A 8 7.51 -9.92 6.94
C ASP A 8 6.01 -10.21 7.01
N PHE A 9 5.55 -11.00 6.05
CA PHE A 9 4.15 -11.35 5.87
C PHE A 9 3.84 -12.72 6.49
N LYS A 10 4.84 -13.48 6.97
CA LYS A 10 4.65 -14.77 7.66
C LYS A 10 3.65 -14.70 8.81
N GLU A 11 3.69 -13.66 9.64
CA GLU A 11 2.73 -13.50 10.74
C GLU A 11 1.28 -13.39 10.25
N LEU A 12 1.06 -12.91 9.03
CA LEU A 12 -0.26 -12.74 8.41
C LEU A 12 -0.76 -14.03 7.75
N GLU A 13 0.10 -15.03 7.50
CA GLU A 13 -0.30 -16.32 6.90
C GLU A 13 -1.34 -17.04 7.76
N LYS A 14 -1.27 -16.88 9.09
CA LYS A 14 -2.25 -17.38 10.06
C LYS A 14 -3.67 -16.88 9.80
N LEU A 15 -3.83 -15.75 9.12
CA LEU A 15 -5.15 -15.23 8.75
C LEU A 15 -5.79 -16.04 7.62
N TYR A 16 -4.99 -16.68 6.77
CA TYR A 16 -5.47 -17.47 5.64
C TYR A 16 -5.80 -18.92 6.00
N GLN A 17 -5.36 -19.38 7.17
CA GLN A 17 -5.73 -20.69 7.71
C GLN A 17 -7.24 -20.71 8.01
N SER A 18 -7.94 -21.66 7.40
CA SER A 18 -9.38 -21.86 7.53
C SER A 18 -9.69 -23.33 7.28
N GLU A 19 -10.46 -23.96 8.15
CA GLU A 19 -10.82 -25.38 8.06
C GLU A 19 -11.86 -25.66 6.98
N THR A 20 -12.59 -24.64 6.53
CA THR A 20 -13.75 -24.79 5.63
C THR A 20 -13.61 -23.99 4.33
N ILE A 21 -13.46 -22.67 4.42
CA ILE A 21 -13.46 -21.78 3.24
C ILE A 21 -12.28 -20.82 3.29
N LYS A 22 -11.53 -20.74 2.18
CA LYS A 22 -10.42 -19.79 2.03
C LYS A 22 -10.94 -18.34 2.18
N PRO A 23 -10.28 -17.49 2.98
CA PRO A 23 -10.72 -16.11 3.14
C PRO A 23 -10.75 -15.35 1.80
N THR A 24 -11.77 -14.51 1.61
CA THR A 24 -11.98 -13.69 0.40
C THR A 24 -11.32 -12.32 0.45
N PHE A 25 -10.46 -12.09 1.45
CA PHE A 25 -9.61 -10.90 1.53
C PHE A 25 -8.16 -11.24 1.18
N ASP A 26 -7.37 -10.20 1.00
CA ASP A 26 -5.97 -10.27 0.57
C ASP A 26 -5.11 -9.42 1.52
N TYR A 27 -3.79 -9.52 1.38
CA TYR A 27 -2.84 -8.76 2.20
C TYR A 27 -3.09 -7.26 2.15
N VAL A 28 -3.56 -6.76 1.00
CA VAL A 28 -3.93 -5.36 0.85
C VAL A 28 -5.04 -4.93 1.80
N HIS A 29 -6.04 -5.77 1.99
CA HIS A 29 -7.15 -5.53 2.89
C HIS A 29 -6.70 -5.57 4.36
N ILE A 30 -5.83 -6.53 4.70
CA ILE A 30 -5.25 -6.66 6.05
C ILE A 30 -4.45 -5.41 6.41
N ILE A 31 -3.48 -5.03 5.57
CA ILE A 31 -2.55 -3.93 5.89
C ILE A 31 -3.28 -2.59 5.86
N LEU A 32 -4.19 -2.38 4.89
CA LEU A 32 -5.02 -1.17 4.86
C LEU A 32 -5.92 -1.09 6.10
N ALA A 33 -6.47 -2.19 6.59
CA ALA A 33 -7.24 -2.20 7.84
C ALA A 33 -6.38 -1.70 9.01
N LEU A 34 -5.17 -2.22 9.19
CA LEU A 34 -4.26 -1.79 10.25
C LEU A 34 -3.90 -0.30 10.15
N ILE A 35 -3.66 0.20 8.93
CA ILE A 35 -3.42 1.62 8.68
C ILE A 35 -4.62 2.47 9.10
N ILE A 36 -5.85 2.03 8.79
CA ILE A 36 -7.08 2.76 9.17
C ILE A 36 -7.30 2.72 10.69
N PHE A 37 -7.10 1.57 11.33
CA PHE A 37 -7.17 1.47 12.79
C PHE A 37 -6.15 2.40 13.45
N GLY A 38 -4.91 2.42 12.93
CA GLY A 38 -3.82 3.26 13.43
C GLY A 38 -4.06 4.77 13.30
N LYS A 39 -5.01 5.21 12.46
CA LYS A 39 -5.45 6.60 12.35
C LYS A 39 -6.57 6.95 13.34
N ASN A 40 -7.37 5.97 13.79
CA ASN A 40 -8.56 6.17 14.63
C ASN A 40 -8.39 5.55 16.02
N ASN A 41 -7.22 5.74 16.65
CA ASN A 41 -6.81 5.00 17.86
C ASN A 41 -7.72 5.20 19.09
N LYS A 42 -8.53 6.27 19.15
CA LYS A 42 -9.31 6.64 20.35
C LYS A 42 -10.81 6.35 20.25
N GLU A 43 -11.40 6.51 19.07
CA GLU A 43 -12.86 6.41 18.91
C GLU A 43 -13.35 4.98 18.65
N GLY A 44 -12.43 4.06 18.30
CA GLY A 44 -12.79 2.74 17.81
C GLY A 44 -13.33 2.78 16.37
N LEU A 45 -13.03 1.75 15.59
CA LEU A 45 -13.52 1.64 14.22
C LEU A 45 -14.54 0.51 14.10
N GLY A 46 -15.73 0.85 13.62
CA GLY A 46 -16.80 -0.10 13.34
C GLY A 46 -16.60 -0.86 12.02
N ARG A 47 -17.12 -2.09 11.98
CA ARG A 47 -17.07 -2.98 10.79
C ARG A 47 -17.69 -2.35 9.54
N TYR A 48 -18.74 -1.56 9.69
CA TYR A 48 -19.41 -0.88 8.56
C TYR A 48 -18.50 0.13 7.86
N ARG A 49 -17.79 0.97 8.64
CA ARG A 49 -16.83 1.94 8.09
C ARG A 49 -15.65 1.21 7.45
N LEU A 50 -15.14 0.15 8.10
CA LEU A 50 -14.05 -0.67 7.55
C LEU A 50 -14.43 -1.28 6.20
N LYS A 51 -15.63 -1.87 6.08
CA LYS A 51 -16.17 -2.40 4.81
C LYS A 51 -16.09 -1.38 3.68
N LYS A 52 -16.57 -0.15 3.93
CA LYS A 52 -16.58 0.94 2.95
C LYS A 52 -15.18 1.43 2.57
N GLU A 53 -14.21 1.34 3.46
CA GLU A 53 -12.83 1.76 3.19
C GLU A 53 -11.99 0.72 2.45
N LEU A 54 -12.33 -0.56 2.66
CA LEU A 54 -11.65 -1.71 2.06
C LEU A 54 -12.32 -2.21 0.78
N LEU A 55 -13.52 -1.73 0.42
CA LEU A 55 -14.30 -2.19 -0.75
C LEU A 55 -14.58 -3.70 -0.74
N ILE A 56 -14.86 -4.27 0.42
CA ILE A 56 -15.15 -5.71 0.59
C ILE A 56 -16.60 -5.96 1.01
N GLY A 57 -17.05 -7.21 0.90
CA GLY A 57 -18.36 -7.64 1.38
C GLY A 57 -18.51 -7.62 2.92
N PRO A 58 -19.74 -7.57 3.45
CA PRO A 58 -19.99 -7.55 4.90
C PRO A 58 -19.48 -8.82 5.61
N GLY A 59 -19.65 -9.99 4.99
CA GLY A 59 -19.10 -11.26 5.50
C GLY A 59 -17.58 -11.26 5.56
N THR A 60 -16.92 -10.78 4.50
CA THR A 60 -15.45 -10.63 4.43
C THR A 60 -14.94 -9.66 5.50
N ALA A 61 -15.62 -8.53 5.71
CA ALA A 61 -15.25 -7.56 6.74
C ALA A 61 -15.39 -8.15 8.15
N ARG A 62 -16.46 -8.93 8.43
CA ARG A 62 -16.63 -9.64 9.70
C ARG A 62 -15.49 -10.65 9.90
N SER A 63 -15.23 -11.49 8.91
CA SER A 63 -14.17 -12.50 8.95
C SER A 63 -12.79 -11.88 9.19
N LEU A 64 -12.44 -10.81 8.47
CA LEU A 64 -11.18 -10.09 8.63
C LEU A 64 -11.01 -9.57 10.06
N VAL A 65 -12.05 -8.91 10.60
CA VAL A 65 -12.00 -8.36 11.96
C VAL A 65 -11.88 -9.46 13.02
N THR A 66 -12.67 -10.53 12.89
CA THR A 66 -12.58 -11.70 13.77
C THR A 66 -11.16 -12.26 13.76
N LYS A 67 -10.57 -12.51 12.58
CA LYS A 67 -9.22 -13.09 12.48
C LYS A 67 -8.12 -12.13 12.97
N LEU A 68 -8.24 -10.83 12.73
CA LEU A 68 -7.31 -9.83 13.26
C LEU A 68 -7.33 -9.76 14.81
N ASN A 69 -8.51 -9.98 15.41
CA ASN A 69 -8.71 -9.98 16.85
C ASN A 69 -8.28 -11.31 17.49
N GLU A 70 -8.82 -12.42 17.01
CA GLU A 70 -8.76 -13.73 17.66
C GLU A 70 -7.54 -14.55 17.23
N ASN A 71 -7.17 -14.55 15.94
CA ASN A 71 -6.09 -15.42 15.45
C ASN A 71 -4.70 -14.82 15.68
N ILE A 72 -4.54 -13.50 15.54
CA ILE A 72 -3.23 -12.83 15.62
C ILE A 72 -3.13 -11.75 16.70
N GLY A 73 -4.25 -11.29 17.26
CA GLY A 73 -4.27 -10.31 18.35
C GLY A 73 -3.76 -8.91 17.97
N PHE A 74 -3.96 -8.48 16.73
CA PHE A 74 -3.51 -7.16 16.25
C PHE A 74 -4.50 -6.05 16.58
N ILE A 75 -5.76 -6.40 16.77
CA ILE A 75 -6.81 -5.48 17.23
C ILE A 75 -7.49 -6.06 18.47
N LYS A 76 -8.18 -5.19 19.21
CA LYS A 76 -9.07 -5.58 20.31
C LYS A 76 -10.35 -4.76 20.25
N VAL A 77 -11.42 -5.29 20.84
CA VAL A 77 -12.68 -4.55 21.00
C VAL A 77 -12.47 -3.39 21.98
N LEU A 78 -12.96 -2.21 21.63
CA LEU A 78 -13.04 -1.06 22.54
C LEU A 78 -14.45 -1.01 23.14
N ASN A 79 -14.52 -1.17 24.45
CA ASN A 79 -15.73 -1.03 25.25
C ASN A 79 -15.58 0.19 26.15
N GLU A 80 -16.58 1.06 26.16
CA GLU A 80 -16.65 2.24 27.03
C GLU A 80 -18.10 2.41 27.45
N ASP A 81 -18.36 2.59 28.75
CA ASP A 81 -19.71 2.71 29.33
C ASP A 81 -20.68 1.61 28.90
N ASN A 82 -20.21 0.35 28.89
CA ASN A 82 -20.95 -0.83 28.40
C ASN A 82 -21.42 -0.75 26.94
N LYS A 83 -20.88 0.18 26.13
CA LYS A 83 -21.14 0.29 24.69
C LYS A 83 -19.91 -0.13 23.88
N ARG A 84 -20.13 -1.01 22.90
CA ARG A 84 -19.10 -1.41 21.92
C ARG A 84 -18.85 -0.26 20.93
N LYS A 85 -17.75 0.47 21.08
CA LYS A 85 -17.34 1.57 20.18
C LYS A 85 -16.62 1.09 18.91
N GLY A 86 -16.27 -0.19 18.84
CA GLY A 86 -15.63 -0.80 17.67
C GLY A 86 -14.35 -1.50 18.06
N HIS A 87 -13.31 -1.38 17.22
CA HIS A 87 -12.02 -2.03 17.45
C HIS A 87 -10.88 -1.03 17.33
N ILE A 88 -9.82 -1.26 18.09
CA ILE A 88 -8.58 -0.47 18.10
C ILE A 88 -7.36 -1.39 17.98
N LEU A 89 -6.20 -0.84 17.59
CA LEU A 89 -4.96 -1.62 17.59
C LEU A 89 -4.53 -2.00 19.01
N THR A 90 -4.01 -3.22 19.16
CA THR A 90 -3.21 -3.63 20.31
C THR A 90 -1.78 -3.11 20.17
N GLU A 91 -0.96 -3.22 21.23
CA GLU A 91 0.48 -2.91 21.12
C GLU A 91 1.17 -3.76 20.06
N LYS A 92 0.82 -5.06 19.96
CA LYS A 92 1.31 -5.95 18.91
C LYS A 92 0.96 -5.42 17.51
N GLY A 93 -0.28 -5.00 17.30
CA GLY A 93 -0.73 -4.40 16.04
C GLY A 93 -0.02 -3.07 15.73
N LYS A 94 0.23 -2.23 16.74
CA LYS A 94 0.99 -0.97 16.58
C LYS A 94 2.45 -1.23 16.18
N VAL A 95 3.11 -2.21 16.79
CA VAL A 95 4.48 -2.62 16.44
C VAL A 95 4.54 -3.11 14.99
N TYR A 96 3.59 -3.95 14.57
CA TYR A 96 3.52 -4.40 13.18
C TYR A 96 3.27 -3.22 12.21
N LEU A 97 2.32 -2.34 12.53
CA LEU A 97 2.03 -1.15 11.73
C LEU A 97 3.23 -0.21 11.62
N LYS A 98 4.07 -0.11 12.66
CA LYS A 98 5.32 0.68 12.61
C LYS A 98 6.24 0.16 11.51
N LYS A 99 6.48 -1.17 11.44
CA LYS A 99 7.28 -1.80 10.38
C LYS A 99 6.68 -1.55 8.99
N VAL A 100 5.34 -1.60 8.87
CA VAL A 100 4.65 -1.26 7.62
C VAL A 100 4.95 0.18 7.22
N LYS A 101 4.84 1.15 8.13
CA LYS A 101 5.10 2.57 7.87
C LYS A 101 6.58 2.86 7.60
N GLU A 102 7.50 2.10 8.17
CA GLU A 102 8.94 2.23 7.85
C GLU A 102 9.21 1.81 6.39
N LYS A 103 8.59 0.72 5.92
CA LYS A 103 8.74 0.26 4.53
C LYS A 103 7.92 1.07 3.53
N LEU A 104 6.73 1.52 3.93
CA LEU A 104 5.76 2.25 3.12
C LEU A 104 5.35 3.55 3.84
N PRO A 105 6.26 4.55 3.88
CA PRO A 105 6.08 5.76 4.68
C PRO A 105 4.95 6.67 4.20
N LEU A 106 4.64 6.64 2.90
CA LEU A 106 3.69 7.59 2.33
C LEU A 106 2.60 6.89 1.52
N ILE A 107 1.35 7.25 1.81
CA ILE A 107 0.14 6.92 1.05
C ILE A 107 -0.69 8.20 0.96
N LYS A 108 -0.74 8.82 -0.21
CA LYS A 108 -1.32 10.16 -0.36
C LYS A 108 -2.12 10.30 -1.65
N LYS A 109 -3.25 11.00 -1.56
CA LYS A 109 -3.98 11.47 -2.73
C LYS A 109 -3.19 12.60 -3.39
N VAL A 110 -2.98 12.50 -4.70
CA VAL A 110 -2.33 13.55 -5.48
C VAL A 110 -3.23 13.99 -6.63
N ALA A 111 -2.94 15.16 -7.17
CA ALA A 111 -3.67 15.75 -8.29
C ALA A 111 -3.21 15.09 -9.60
N THR A 112 -4.11 14.97 -10.57
CA THR A 112 -3.89 14.24 -11.83
C THR A 112 -3.30 15.12 -12.93
N GLU A 113 -3.46 16.44 -12.80
CA GLU A 113 -3.12 17.45 -13.81
C GLU A 113 -1.63 17.45 -14.14
N ASP A 114 -0.77 17.29 -13.13
CA ASP A 114 0.69 17.24 -13.29
C ASP A 114 1.23 15.84 -13.64
N LEU A 115 0.35 14.83 -13.76
CA LEU A 115 0.74 13.43 -13.96
C LEU A 115 0.26 12.84 -15.29
N LYS A 116 -0.41 13.63 -16.15
CA LYS A 116 -1.08 13.14 -17.37
C LYS A 116 -0.18 12.34 -18.31
N ASP A 117 1.10 12.69 -18.41
CA ASP A 117 2.05 12.02 -19.31
C ASP A 117 2.49 10.63 -18.83
N ILE A 118 2.19 10.26 -17.58
CA ILE A 118 2.72 9.05 -16.94
C ILE A 118 1.62 8.14 -16.36
N ILE A 119 0.35 8.51 -16.52
CA ILE A 119 -0.80 7.73 -16.08
C ILE A 119 -1.80 7.53 -17.21
N LEU A 120 -2.57 6.45 -17.15
CA LEU A 120 -3.66 6.19 -18.09
C LEU A 120 -4.94 6.92 -17.65
N ASN A 121 -5.76 7.34 -18.61
CA ASN A 121 -7.09 7.95 -18.39
C ASN A 121 -7.05 9.10 -17.37
N ALA A 122 -6.10 10.03 -17.55
CA ALA A 122 -5.78 11.04 -16.55
C ALA A 122 -6.96 11.98 -16.21
N ASP A 123 -7.90 12.17 -17.13
CA ASP A 123 -9.04 13.08 -16.94
C ASP A 123 -10.15 12.46 -16.07
N THR A 124 -10.22 11.13 -15.97
CA THR A 124 -11.25 10.43 -15.18
C THR A 124 -10.70 9.73 -13.95
N SER A 125 -9.40 9.44 -13.94
CA SER A 125 -8.75 8.67 -12.87
C SER A 125 -8.50 9.51 -11.62
N LYS A 126 -8.53 8.88 -10.46
CA LYS A 126 -7.95 9.37 -9.21
C LYS A 126 -6.62 8.66 -8.97
N VAL A 127 -5.66 9.38 -8.39
CA VAL A 127 -4.31 8.86 -8.18
C VAL A 127 -3.98 8.77 -6.69
N CYS A 128 -3.42 7.63 -6.28
CA CYS A 128 -2.79 7.45 -4.99
C CYS A 128 -1.29 7.27 -5.16
N LEU A 129 -0.51 8.24 -4.66
CA LEU A 129 0.94 8.18 -4.58
C LEU A 129 1.36 7.35 -3.37
N ILE A 130 2.22 6.36 -3.62
CA ILE A 130 2.80 5.49 -2.59
C ILE A 130 4.31 5.52 -2.72
N LEU A 131 5.00 5.78 -1.61
CA LEU A 131 6.46 5.66 -1.51
C LEU A 131 6.81 4.36 -0.81
N ILE A 132 7.73 3.60 -1.41
CA ILE A 132 8.26 2.35 -0.85
C ILE A 132 9.77 2.49 -0.71
N ARG A 133 10.28 2.22 0.48
CA ARG A 133 11.71 2.31 0.77
C ARG A 133 12.49 1.14 0.21
N ASN A 134 13.62 1.41 -0.44
CA ASN A 134 14.60 0.40 -0.87
C ASN A 134 13.94 -0.86 -1.47
N ALA A 135 13.23 -0.68 -2.59
CA ALA A 135 12.45 -1.72 -3.25
C ALA A 135 12.81 -1.89 -4.75
N ALA A 136 13.73 -1.09 -5.26
CA ALA A 136 14.16 -1.13 -6.66
C ALA A 136 14.67 -2.52 -7.09
N ASP A 137 15.37 -3.26 -6.23
CA ASP A 137 15.90 -4.59 -6.55
C ASP A 137 14.81 -5.64 -6.80
N ASN A 138 13.63 -5.44 -6.22
CA ASN A 138 12.48 -6.31 -6.41
C ASN A 138 11.65 -5.89 -7.64
N MET A 139 12.03 -4.79 -8.29
CA MET A 139 11.32 -4.25 -9.44
C MET A 139 11.67 -5.04 -10.70
N GLY A 140 10.63 -5.59 -11.35
CA GLY A 140 10.73 -6.20 -12.67
C GLY A 140 10.47 -5.17 -13.77
N THR A 141 9.47 -5.43 -14.61
CA THR A 141 9.08 -4.54 -15.71
C THR A 141 8.00 -3.53 -15.33
N GLY A 142 7.42 -3.65 -14.14
CA GLY A 142 6.25 -2.88 -13.71
C GLY A 142 4.91 -3.50 -14.15
N ILE A 143 4.94 -4.50 -15.04
CA ILE A 143 3.73 -5.20 -15.50
C ILE A 143 3.10 -5.96 -14.35
N GLU A 144 3.90 -6.62 -13.51
CA GLU A 144 3.40 -7.38 -12.35
C GLU A 144 2.64 -6.48 -11.37
N GLN A 145 3.09 -5.24 -11.21
CA GLN A 145 2.47 -4.24 -10.34
C GLN A 145 1.17 -3.70 -10.94
N ARG A 146 1.16 -3.43 -12.25
CA ARG A 146 -0.05 -3.03 -12.97
C ARG A 146 -1.13 -4.10 -12.89
N ASP A 147 -0.78 -5.35 -13.15
CA ASP A 147 -1.73 -6.47 -13.15
C ASP A 147 -2.23 -6.75 -11.72
N ALA A 148 -1.36 -6.63 -10.71
CA ALA A 148 -1.76 -6.68 -9.31
C ALA A 148 -2.73 -5.54 -8.92
N ALA A 149 -2.53 -4.33 -9.44
CA ALA A 149 -3.46 -3.22 -9.23
C ALA A 149 -4.84 -3.49 -9.85
N ILE A 150 -4.90 -4.06 -11.05
CA ILE A 150 -6.15 -4.40 -11.74
C ILE A 150 -6.91 -5.51 -10.99
N LYS A 151 -6.20 -6.48 -10.42
CA LYS A 151 -6.79 -7.60 -9.66
C LYS A 151 -7.67 -7.14 -8.47
N VAL A 152 -7.45 -5.93 -7.96
CA VAL A 152 -8.24 -5.33 -6.86
C VAL A 152 -9.16 -4.20 -7.34
N GLU A 153 -9.66 -4.33 -8.57
CA GLU A 153 -10.56 -3.38 -9.24
C GLU A 153 -9.96 -1.99 -9.50
N GLY A 154 -8.63 -1.87 -9.46
CA GLY A 154 -7.92 -0.68 -9.90
C GLY A 154 -7.93 -0.52 -11.42
N LEU A 155 -7.65 0.69 -11.90
CA LEU A 155 -7.43 0.96 -13.33
C LEU A 155 -5.98 0.66 -13.77
N GLY A 156 -5.09 0.38 -12.82
CA GLY A 156 -3.68 0.08 -13.05
C GLY A 156 -2.76 0.74 -12.03
N ALA A 157 -1.47 0.66 -12.29
CA ALA A 157 -0.44 1.35 -11.53
C ALA A 157 0.75 1.71 -12.43
N THR A 158 1.31 2.90 -12.20
CA THR A 158 2.61 3.30 -12.78
C THR A 158 3.68 3.19 -11.71
N CYS A 159 4.81 2.57 -12.04
CA CYS A 159 5.95 2.41 -11.13
C CYS A 159 7.14 3.23 -11.63
N LEU A 160 7.80 3.93 -10.70
CA LEU A 160 9.00 4.74 -10.96
C LEU A 160 10.07 4.40 -9.93
N ILE A 161 11.32 4.29 -10.37
CA ILE A 161 12.47 4.00 -9.51
C ILE A 161 13.31 5.27 -9.37
N PHE A 162 13.76 5.57 -8.15
CA PHE A 162 14.71 6.64 -7.91
C PHE A 162 16.15 6.11 -7.84
N ASP A 163 17.01 6.55 -8.75
CA ASP A 163 18.41 6.12 -8.84
C ASP A 163 19.37 6.91 -7.94
N GLY A 164 18.84 7.82 -7.11
CA GLY A 164 19.61 8.76 -6.30
C GLY A 164 19.64 10.17 -6.88
N LYS A 165 19.33 10.34 -8.18
CA LYS A 165 19.27 11.65 -8.86
C LYS A 165 17.93 11.87 -9.55
N LYS A 166 17.52 10.92 -10.38
CA LYS A 166 16.34 11.02 -11.24
C LYS A 166 15.37 9.84 -11.06
N LEU A 167 14.12 10.09 -11.42
CA LEU A 167 13.10 9.06 -11.55
C LEU A 167 13.13 8.47 -12.96
N HIS A 168 13.08 7.16 -13.06
CA HIS A 168 12.98 6.45 -14.33
C HIS A 168 11.98 5.30 -14.26
N TYR A 169 11.49 4.89 -15.43
CA TYR A 169 10.64 3.70 -15.54
C TYR A 169 11.44 2.41 -15.29
N PRO A 170 10.79 1.34 -14.79
CA PRO A 170 11.38 0.01 -14.76
C PRO A 170 11.72 -0.49 -16.17
N TYR A 171 12.75 -1.33 -16.29
CA TYR A 171 13.19 -1.91 -17.56
C TYR A 171 13.59 -3.38 -17.40
N LYS A 172 13.54 -4.14 -18.49
CA LYS A 172 13.70 -5.61 -18.48
C LYS A 172 15.11 -6.13 -18.13
N SER A 173 16.18 -5.39 -18.42
CA SER A 173 17.55 -5.95 -18.41
C SER A 173 18.54 -5.17 -17.55
N LYS A 174 19.03 -5.78 -16.46
CA LYS A 174 20.16 -5.27 -15.66
C LYS A 174 21.46 -5.16 -16.47
N LYS A 175 21.61 -5.92 -17.57
CA LYS A 175 22.83 -5.91 -18.41
C LYS A 175 23.01 -4.63 -19.25
N HIS A 176 21.93 -3.91 -19.53
CA HIS A 176 21.94 -2.64 -20.29
C HIS A 176 21.27 -1.51 -19.50
N GLU A 177 21.58 -1.44 -18.21
CA GLU A 177 20.94 -0.56 -17.24
C GLU A 177 21.10 0.94 -17.56
N LYS A 178 22.21 1.37 -18.17
CA LYS A 178 22.42 2.78 -18.51
C LYS A 178 21.80 3.19 -19.85
N GLU A 179 21.71 2.28 -20.81
CA GLU A 179 21.30 2.58 -22.19
C GLU A 179 19.77 2.55 -22.38
N ASN A 180 19.04 1.85 -21.50
CA ASN A 180 17.58 1.67 -21.63
C ASN A 180 16.75 2.43 -20.58
N LYS A 181 17.37 3.30 -19.77
CA LYS A 181 16.64 4.09 -18.76
C LYS A 181 15.85 5.21 -19.45
N VAL A 182 14.53 5.05 -19.46
CA VAL A 182 13.60 6.13 -19.82
C VAL A 182 13.33 6.96 -18.57
N PHE A 183 13.84 8.19 -18.55
CA PHE A 183 13.66 9.11 -17.43
C PHE A 183 12.32 9.84 -17.50
N VAL A 184 11.78 10.14 -16.32
CA VAL A 184 10.58 10.96 -16.17
C VAL A 184 10.91 12.42 -16.48
N LYS A 185 9.99 13.13 -17.14
CA LYS A 185 10.13 14.57 -17.43
C LYS A 185 10.39 15.36 -16.14
N GLU A 186 11.26 16.37 -16.20
CA GLU A 186 11.71 17.11 -15.01
C GLU A 186 10.55 17.74 -14.23
N LYS A 187 9.55 18.32 -14.91
CA LYS A 187 8.35 18.89 -14.27
C LYS A 187 7.63 17.88 -13.36
N ILE A 188 7.46 16.64 -13.83
CA ILE A 188 6.76 15.57 -13.12
C ILE A 188 7.63 15.07 -11.96
N GLN A 189 8.93 14.94 -12.19
CA GLN A 189 9.88 14.60 -11.14
C GLN A 189 9.87 15.62 -10.00
N MET A 190 9.93 16.92 -10.32
CA MET A 190 9.85 18.00 -9.33
C MET A 190 8.52 17.98 -8.57
N TYR A 191 7.41 17.76 -9.27
CA TYR A 191 6.10 17.63 -8.63
C TYR A 191 6.09 16.48 -7.61
N LEU A 192 6.51 15.27 -8.00
CA LEU A 192 6.52 14.10 -7.13
C LEU A 192 7.44 14.31 -5.92
N LYS A 193 8.66 14.82 -6.13
CA LYS A 193 9.60 15.17 -5.05
C LYS A 193 8.94 16.15 -4.07
N LYS A 194 8.37 17.25 -4.57
CA LYS A 194 7.65 18.24 -3.75
C LYS A 194 6.48 17.65 -2.96
N GLN A 195 5.72 16.72 -3.54
CA GLN A 195 4.60 16.07 -2.81
C GLN A 195 5.09 15.18 -1.67
N ILE A 196 6.26 14.55 -1.83
CA ILE A 196 6.91 13.68 -0.83
C ILE A 196 7.56 14.54 0.26
N ASP A 197 8.30 15.59 -0.12
CA ASP A 197 8.96 16.52 0.80
C ASP A 197 7.99 17.24 1.73
N LYS A 198 6.81 17.64 1.21
CA LYS A 198 5.73 18.24 2.01
C LYS A 198 5.22 17.36 3.14
N GLU A 199 5.42 16.04 3.05
CA GLU A 199 4.99 15.07 4.05
C GLU A 199 6.13 14.70 5.02
N GLY A 200 7.27 15.41 4.95
CA GLY A 200 8.43 15.18 5.80
C GLY A 200 9.30 13.99 5.36
N TYR A 201 9.19 13.56 4.11
CA TYR A 201 10.00 12.49 3.54
C TYR A 201 10.87 12.99 2.41
N HIS A 202 12.04 12.38 2.20
CA HIS A 202 12.87 12.62 1.02
C HIS A 202 13.13 11.30 0.29
N LEU A 203 13.25 11.36 -1.04
CA LEU A 203 13.62 10.21 -1.85
C LEU A 203 15.07 9.79 -1.58
N LYS A 204 15.29 8.48 -1.45
CA LYS A 204 16.61 7.87 -1.31
C LYS A 204 16.82 6.89 -2.46
N GLN A 205 18.08 6.71 -2.88
CA GLN A 205 18.43 5.75 -3.92
C GLN A 205 17.82 4.37 -3.60
N GLY A 206 17.20 3.75 -4.60
CA GLY A 206 16.53 2.46 -4.46
C GLY A 206 15.07 2.56 -4.00
N ASP A 207 14.57 3.75 -3.68
CA ASP A 207 13.14 3.96 -3.42
C ASP A 207 12.31 3.80 -4.70
N VAL A 208 11.08 3.33 -4.53
CA VAL A 208 10.09 3.15 -5.59
C VAL A 208 8.87 4.01 -5.29
N ILE A 209 8.41 4.75 -6.30
CA ILE A 209 7.13 5.45 -6.30
C ILE A 209 6.13 4.62 -7.09
N ILE A 210 4.96 4.37 -6.51
CA ILE A 210 3.82 3.77 -7.20
C ILE A 210 2.69 4.79 -7.26
N LEU A 211 2.14 4.98 -8.45
CA LEU A 211 0.93 5.75 -8.71
C LEU A 211 -0.20 4.77 -8.98
N GLY A 212 -1.00 4.45 -7.95
CA GLY A 212 -2.19 3.61 -8.10
C GLY A 212 -3.34 4.41 -8.71
N LEU A 213 -4.07 3.80 -9.66
CA LEU A 213 -5.14 4.44 -10.42
C LEU A 213 -6.50 3.79 -10.11
N GLY A 214 -7.56 4.60 -10.07
CA GLY A 214 -8.94 4.14 -9.90
C GLY A 214 -9.97 5.21 -10.20
N ASP A 215 -11.21 4.82 -10.47
CA ASP A 215 -12.36 5.76 -10.65
C ASP A 215 -12.68 6.59 -9.39
N SER A 216 -12.17 6.14 -8.25
CA SER A 216 -12.33 6.74 -6.93
C SER A 216 -11.01 6.62 -6.18
N PHE A 217 -10.80 7.51 -5.20
CA PHE A 217 -9.58 7.45 -4.41
C PHE A 217 -9.43 6.14 -3.63
N LYS A 218 -10.54 5.50 -3.24
CA LYS A 218 -10.52 4.21 -2.53
C LYS A 218 -9.98 3.09 -3.42
N LYS A 219 -10.43 3.02 -4.68
CA LYS A 219 -9.88 2.07 -5.66
C LYS A 219 -8.43 2.39 -5.99
N ALA A 220 -8.09 3.66 -6.22
CA ALA A 220 -6.71 4.09 -6.47
C ALA A 220 -5.76 3.70 -5.32
N ARG A 221 -6.20 3.85 -4.06
CA ARG A 221 -5.46 3.46 -2.86
C ARG A 221 -5.26 1.95 -2.78
N LEU A 222 -6.31 1.16 -3.01
CA LEU A 222 -6.21 -0.31 -3.03
C LEU A 222 -5.29 -0.78 -4.15
N ALA A 223 -5.46 -0.25 -5.35
CA ALA A 223 -4.66 -0.53 -6.53
C ALA A 223 -3.17 -0.29 -6.27
N GLY A 224 -2.82 0.90 -5.78
CA GLY A 224 -1.45 1.26 -5.48
C GLY A 224 -0.85 0.41 -4.37
N LEU A 225 -1.62 0.11 -3.30
CA LEU A 225 -1.13 -0.72 -2.21
C LEU A 225 -0.91 -2.17 -2.64
N ASN A 226 -1.81 -2.74 -3.45
CA ASN A 226 -1.65 -4.11 -3.93
C ASN A 226 -0.45 -4.22 -4.87
N ALA A 227 -0.25 -3.23 -5.74
CA ALA A 227 0.97 -3.07 -6.53
C ALA A 227 2.21 -2.99 -5.62
N ALA A 228 2.19 -2.16 -4.56
CA ALA A 228 3.30 -2.05 -3.62
C ALA A 228 3.65 -3.37 -2.93
N PHE A 229 2.65 -4.17 -2.56
CA PHE A 229 2.89 -5.42 -1.83
C PHE A 229 3.55 -6.51 -2.67
N THR A 230 3.46 -6.44 -4.00
CA THR A 230 4.24 -7.33 -4.89
C THR A 230 5.75 -7.10 -4.73
N LEU A 231 6.18 -5.87 -4.43
CA LEU A 231 7.59 -5.52 -4.21
C LEU A 231 8.07 -5.83 -2.80
N ILE A 232 7.16 -5.95 -1.83
CA ILE A 232 7.50 -6.22 -0.44
C ILE A 232 7.64 -7.72 -0.18
N LYS A 233 6.78 -8.54 -0.81
CA LYS A 233 6.83 -10.01 -0.66
C LYS A 233 8.09 -10.65 -1.24
N GLY A 234 8.80 -9.95 -2.13
CA GLY A 234 9.87 -10.54 -2.94
C GLY A 234 9.32 -11.49 -4.00
N LYS A 235 10.12 -11.81 -5.01
CA LYS A 235 9.81 -12.94 -5.91
C LYS A 235 10.02 -14.22 -5.09
N SER A 236 8.97 -15.04 -4.97
CA SER A 236 9.11 -16.45 -4.55
C SER A 236 9.87 -17.23 -5.61
#